data_AF-A0A225E5I2-F1
#
_entry.id   AF-A0A225E5I2-F1
#
_cell.length_a   1.000
_cell.length_b   1.000
_cell.length_c   1.000
_cell.angle_alpha   90.00
_cell.angle_beta   90.00
_cell.angle_gamma   90.00
#
_symmetry.space_group_name_H-M   'P 1'
#
loop_
_entity.id
_entity.type
_entity.pdbx_description
1 polymer ?
#
loop_
_entity_poly.entity_id
_entity_poly.type
_entity_poly.pdbx_seq_one_letter_code
_entity_poly.pdbx_strand_id
1 'polypeptide(L)'
;MTIESLVYAVGLWAIARNFEALVQQAGIPVNSISFQSPAAAQLVTYVGAGIYEEVLFRLALFGGVCFFLRLMLPTVVAVPLATVAAALAFAAAHHVGPNGEEVVTIKFLFRATAGLYFTILYVARGFGIAVGAHAAYDILVGVAVG
;
A
#
# COMPACT_ATOMS: atom_id res chain seq x y z
N MET A 1 -10.04 23.56 -4.55
CA MET A 1 -9.32 22.36 -4.05
C MET A 1 -8.78 22.59 -2.64
N THR A 2 -7.73 23.38 -2.40
CA THR A 2 -7.16 23.53 -1.03
C THR A 2 -8.15 24.04 0.02
N ILE A 3 -8.89 25.12 -0.27
CA ILE A 3 -9.88 25.68 0.66
C ILE A 3 -11.01 24.67 0.94
N GLU A 4 -11.47 23.99 -0.09
CA GLU A 4 -12.51 22.98 -0.01
C GLU A 4 -12.07 21.76 0.82
N SER A 5 -10.83 21.28 0.62
CA SER A 5 -10.23 20.24 1.45
C SER A 5 -10.10 20.67 2.92
N LEU A 6 -9.76 21.93 3.18
CA LEU A 6 -9.71 22.48 4.55
C LEU A 6 -11.10 22.53 5.18
N VAL A 7 -12.12 22.93 4.43
CA VAL A 7 -13.51 22.94 4.92
C VAL A 7 -13.97 21.53 5.29
N TYR A 8 -13.74 20.54 4.42
CA TYR A 8 -14.07 19.15 4.73
C TYR A 8 -13.26 18.59 5.91
N ALA A 9 -11.98 18.97 6.03
CA ALA A 9 -11.15 18.56 7.16
C ALA A 9 -11.66 19.17 8.49
N VAL A 10 -12.04 20.45 8.49
CA VAL A 10 -12.62 21.11 9.67
C VAL A 10 -13.98 20.51 10.04
N GLY A 11 -14.81 20.20 9.04
CA GLY A 11 -16.09 19.49 9.27
C GLY A 11 -15.88 18.13 9.91
N LEU A 12 -14.94 17.34 9.39
CA LEU A 12 -14.58 16.04 9.97
C LEU A 12 -14.02 16.17 11.39
N TRP A 13 -13.16 17.17 11.63
CA TRP A 13 -12.63 17.46 12.97
C TRP A 13 -13.74 17.82 13.96
N ALA A 14 -14.70 18.65 13.56
CA ALA A 14 -15.84 19.01 14.38
C ALA A 14 -16.72 17.78 14.71
N ILE A 15 -16.94 16.90 13.73
CA ILE A 15 -17.63 15.63 13.96
C ILE A 15 -16.84 14.77 14.96
N ALA A 16 -15.53 14.57 14.73
CA ALA A 16 -14.68 13.74 15.57
C ALA A 16 -14.66 14.22 17.04
N ARG A 17 -14.60 15.54 17.26
CA ARG A 17 -14.66 16.18 18.60
C ARG A 17 -15.94 15.89 19.37
N ASN A 18 -17.07 15.75 18.67
CA ASN A 18 -18.38 15.54 19.27
C ASN A 18 -18.87 14.09 19.15
N PHE A 19 -18.10 13.22 18.49
CA PHE A 19 -18.53 11.89 18.10
C PHE A 19 -18.90 11.02 19.30
N GLU A 20 -18.09 11.04 20.36
CA GLU A 20 -18.37 10.28 21.58
C GLU A 20 -19.71 10.71 22.22
N ALA A 21 -19.94 12.02 22.34
CA ALA A 21 -21.20 12.54 22.88
C ALA A 21 -22.41 12.16 22.01
N LEU A 22 -22.26 12.22 20.68
CA LEU A 22 -23.31 11.81 19.74
C LEU A 22 -23.62 10.31 19.84
N VAL A 23 -22.60 9.46 19.97
CA VAL A 23 -22.74 8.00 20.09
C VAL A 23 -23.38 7.63 21.43
N GLN A 24 -23.00 8.29 22.53
CA GLN A 24 -23.63 8.10 23.84
C GLN A 24 -25.10 8.54 23.85
N GLN A 25 -25.43 9.68 23.23
CA GLN A 25 -26.82 10.13 23.07
C GLN A 25 -27.67 9.17 22.25
N ALA A 26 -27.07 8.49 21.26
CA ALA A 26 -27.71 7.45 20.48
C ALA A 26 -27.91 6.12 21.25
N GLY A 27 -27.47 6.04 22.51
CA GLY A 27 -27.58 4.84 23.35
C GLY A 27 -26.65 3.70 22.91
N ILE A 28 -25.65 3.99 22.07
CA ILE A 28 -24.68 3.00 21.61
C ILE A 28 -23.59 2.88 22.69
N PRO A 29 -23.35 1.68 23.25
CA PRO A 29 -22.32 1.49 24.27
C PRO A 29 -20.95 1.80 23.70
N VAL A 30 -20.27 2.80 24.27
CA VAL A 30 -18.89 3.18 23.93
C VAL A 30 -17.95 2.26 24.70
N ASN A 31 -17.77 1.04 24.20
CA ASN A 31 -16.77 0.13 24.73
C ASN A 31 -15.41 0.48 24.14
N SER A 32 -14.40 0.65 24.99
CA SER A 32 -13.02 0.80 24.54
C SER A 32 -12.54 -0.53 23.94
N ILE A 33 -12.35 -0.58 22.62
CA ILE A 33 -11.59 -1.66 21.99
C ILE A 33 -10.12 -1.37 22.25
N SER A 34 -9.60 -1.91 23.34
CA SER A 34 -8.18 -1.84 23.64
C SER A 34 -7.45 -2.94 22.87
N PHE A 35 -6.81 -2.57 21.75
CA PHE A 35 -5.87 -3.44 21.03
C PHE A 35 -4.58 -3.58 21.85
N GLN A 36 -4.62 -4.38 22.91
CA GLN A 36 -3.45 -4.66 23.76
C GLN A 36 -2.56 -5.77 23.19
N SER A 37 -2.97 -6.42 22.09
CA SER A 37 -2.20 -7.50 21.48
C SER A 37 -1.18 -6.94 20.47
N PRO A 38 0.12 -7.21 20.64
CA PRO A 38 1.16 -6.90 19.65
C PRO A 38 0.81 -7.39 18.24
N ALA A 39 0.12 -8.53 18.12
CA ALA A 39 -0.30 -9.09 16.84
C ALA A 39 -1.31 -8.19 16.10
N ALA A 40 -2.19 -7.49 16.82
CA ALA A 40 -3.15 -6.58 16.19
C ALA A 40 -2.45 -5.33 15.64
N ALA A 41 -1.45 -4.79 16.34
CA ALA A 41 -0.65 -3.67 15.84
C ALA A 41 0.18 -4.07 14.61
N GLN A 42 0.75 -5.27 14.61
CA GLN A 42 1.50 -5.81 13.48
C GLN A 42 0.61 -6.06 12.26
N LEU A 43 -0.61 -6.57 12.47
CA LEU A 43 -1.62 -6.72 11.42
C LEU A 43 -1.92 -5.38 10.73
N VAL A 44 -2.19 -4.32 11.50
CA VAL A 44 -2.43 -2.97 10.97
C VAL A 44 -1.20 -2.46 10.20
N THR A 45 0.00 -2.77 10.68
CA THR A 45 1.26 -2.39 10.02
C THR A 45 1.40 -3.06 8.65
N TYR A 46 1.14 -4.37 8.53
CA TYR A 46 1.19 -5.09 7.25
C TYR A 46 0.11 -4.64 6.27
N VAL A 47 -1.11 -4.39 6.74
CA VAL A 47 -2.17 -3.81 5.91
C VAL A 47 -1.76 -2.42 5.40
N GLY A 48 -1.23 -1.59 6.30
CA GLY A 48 -0.73 -0.26 5.94
C GLY A 48 0.39 -0.34 4.91
N ALA A 49 1.41 -1.16 5.15
CA ALA A 49 2.54 -1.34 4.26
C ALA A 49 2.09 -1.78 2.86
N GLY A 50 1.25 -2.83 2.76
CA GLY A 50 0.70 -3.27 1.48
C GLY A 50 -0.06 -2.17 0.74
N ILE A 51 -0.87 -1.35 1.43
CA ILE A 51 -1.55 -0.21 0.81
C ILE A 51 -0.53 0.81 0.29
N TYR A 52 0.39 1.27 1.15
CA TYR A 52 1.35 2.31 0.79
C TYR A 52 2.26 1.89 -0.37
N GLU A 53 2.78 0.67 -0.33
CA GLU A 53 3.67 0.16 -1.36
C GLU A 53 2.93 -0.01 -2.69
N GLU A 54 1.72 -0.57 -2.70
CA GLU A 54 0.97 -0.69 -3.96
C GLU A 54 0.59 0.68 -4.53
N VAL A 55 0.22 1.68 -3.71
CA VAL A 55 -0.02 3.05 -4.21
C VAL A 55 1.24 3.59 -4.88
N LEU A 56 2.39 3.48 -4.21
CA LEU A 56 3.64 4.04 -4.69
C LEU A 56 4.12 3.34 -5.97
N PHE A 57 4.17 2.02 -5.97
CA PHE A 57 4.81 1.28 -7.06
C PHE A 57 3.86 1.01 -8.23
N ARG A 58 2.56 0.78 -7.98
CA ARG A 58 1.62 0.34 -9.05
C ARG A 58 0.78 1.50 -9.54
N LEU A 59 0.18 2.26 -8.64
CA LEU A 59 -0.64 3.39 -9.07
C LEU A 59 0.22 4.56 -9.56
N ALA A 60 1.25 4.95 -8.80
CA ALA A 60 2.10 6.09 -9.16
C ALA A 60 3.24 5.72 -10.11
N LEU A 61 4.18 4.85 -9.70
CA LEU A 61 5.38 4.59 -10.50
C LEU A 61 5.07 3.85 -11.80
N PHE A 62 4.45 2.66 -11.74
CA PHE A 62 4.06 1.93 -12.95
C PHE A 62 3.11 2.76 -13.81
N GLY A 63 2.08 3.38 -13.21
CA GLY A 63 1.13 4.24 -13.94
C GLY A 63 1.82 5.39 -14.68
N GLY A 64 2.71 6.11 -14.00
CA GLY A 64 3.48 7.22 -14.57
C GLY A 64 4.45 6.77 -15.66
N VAL A 65 5.27 5.75 -15.40
CA VAL A 65 6.21 5.21 -16.39
C VAL A 65 5.47 4.69 -17.62
N CYS A 66 4.40 3.91 -17.41
CA CYS A 66 3.58 3.39 -18.51
C CYS A 66 2.93 4.51 -19.31
N PHE A 67 2.42 5.56 -18.66
CA PHE A 67 1.88 6.74 -19.32
C PHE A 67 2.92 7.39 -20.25
N PHE A 68 4.10 7.72 -19.74
CA PHE A 68 5.16 8.35 -20.54
C PHE A 68 5.67 7.45 -21.67
N LEU A 69 5.90 6.17 -21.40
CA LEU A 69 6.36 5.23 -22.44
C LEU A 69 5.33 5.08 -23.56
N ARG A 70 4.03 5.11 -23.25
CA ARG A 70 2.96 5.04 -24.27
C ARG A 70 2.88 6.28 -25.17
N LEU A 71 3.52 7.39 -24.81
CA LEU A 71 3.65 8.55 -25.70
C LEU A 71 4.66 8.29 -26.82
N MET A 72 5.57 7.32 -26.64
CA MET A 72 6.71 7.08 -27.55
C MET A 72 6.72 5.66 -28.13
N LEU A 73 6.07 4.71 -27.48
CA LEU A 73 6.12 3.27 -27.77
C LEU A 73 4.72 2.68 -27.85
N PRO A 74 4.51 1.62 -28.66
CA PRO A 74 3.24 0.89 -28.66
C PRO A 74 3.00 0.23 -27.30
N THR A 75 1.73 0.11 -26.90
CA THR A 75 1.32 -0.44 -25.59
C THR A 75 1.94 -1.81 -25.30
N VAL A 76 2.09 -2.66 -26.32
CA VAL A 76 2.70 -4.01 -26.21
C VAL A 76 4.17 -3.98 -25.76
N VAL A 77 4.87 -2.86 -25.97
CA VAL A 77 6.25 -2.64 -25.50
C VAL A 77 6.27 -1.80 -24.23
N ALA A 78 5.46 -0.75 -24.17
CA ALA A 78 5.42 0.18 -23.04
C ALA A 78 5.02 -0.51 -21.72
N VAL A 79 4.01 -1.39 -21.76
CA VAL A 79 3.50 -2.06 -20.54
C VAL A 79 4.55 -3.02 -19.95
N PRO A 80 5.16 -3.96 -20.70
CA PRO A 80 6.21 -4.81 -20.14
C PRO A 80 7.41 -4.02 -19.60
N LEU A 81 7.85 -2.97 -20.29
CA LEU A 81 8.96 -2.14 -19.83
C LEU A 81 8.62 -1.43 -18.50
N ALA A 82 7.43 -0.83 -18.40
CA ALA A 82 6.97 -0.21 -17.17
C ALA A 82 6.85 -1.22 -16.02
N THR A 83 6.37 -2.44 -16.31
CA THR A 83 6.26 -3.53 -15.34
C THR A 83 7.63 -3.93 -14.79
N VAL A 84 8.62 -4.15 -15.66
CA VAL A 84 9.98 -4.50 -15.23
C VAL A 84 10.61 -3.35 -14.43
N ALA A 85 10.45 -2.11 -14.89
CA ALA A 85 10.98 -0.94 -14.18
C ALA A 85 10.39 -0.80 -12.77
N ALA A 86 9.07 -0.91 -12.63
CA ALA A 86 8.40 -0.83 -11.34
C ALA A 86 8.80 -1.97 -10.40
N ALA A 87 8.94 -3.20 -10.92
CA ALA A 87 9.35 -4.36 -10.14
C ALA A 87 10.80 -4.26 -9.63
N LEU A 88 11.73 -3.78 -10.47
CA LEU A 88 13.11 -3.56 -10.06
C LEU A 88 13.23 -2.40 -9.06
N ALA A 89 12.45 -1.33 -9.25
CA ALA A 89 12.41 -0.22 -8.31
C ALA A 89 11.85 -0.66 -6.94
N PHE A 90 10.80 -1.49 -6.92
CA PHE A 90 10.26 -2.11 -5.72
C PHE A 90 11.33 -2.90 -4.95
N ALA A 91 12.08 -3.76 -5.65
CA ALA A 91 13.17 -4.52 -5.05
C ALA A 91 14.29 -3.61 -4.53
N ALA A 92 14.68 -2.60 -5.30
CA ALA A 92 15.74 -1.66 -4.92
C ALA A 92 15.36 -0.81 -3.70
N ALA A 93 14.09 -0.40 -3.58
CA ALA A 93 13.62 0.44 -2.48
C ALA A 93 13.80 -0.20 -1.10
N HIS A 94 13.80 -1.53 -1.02
CA HIS A 94 14.04 -2.27 0.23
C HIS A 94 15.48 -2.14 0.77
N HIS A 95 16.38 -1.54 -0.01
CA HIS A 95 17.79 -1.35 0.35
C HIS A 95 18.12 0.13 0.61
N VAL A 96 17.13 1.02 0.61
CA VAL A 96 17.31 2.47 0.71
C VAL A 96 16.73 3.02 2.01
N GLY A 97 17.42 3.99 2.61
CA GLY A 97 16.96 4.71 3.80
C GLY A 97 17.39 4.08 5.12
N PRO A 98 16.97 4.63 6.27
CA PRO A 98 17.43 4.22 7.60
C PRO A 98 17.13 2.76 7.94
N ASN A 99 16.11 2.17 7.31
CA ASN A 99 15.68 0.79 7.52
C ASN A 99 16.01 -0.13 6.32
N GLY A 100 16.88 0.32 5.40
CA GLY A 100 17.27 -0.46 4.23
C GLY A 100 18.04 -1.72 4.63
N GLU A 101 17.68 -2.86 4.05
CA GLU A 101 18.37 -4.12 4.28
C GLU A 101 19.65 -4.23 3.45
N GLU A 102 20.60 -5.06 3.90
CA GLU A 102 21.72 -5.45 3.04
C GLU A 102 21.25 -6.14 1.76
N VAL A 103 21.98 -5.91 0.66
CA VAL A 103 21.66 -6.51 -0.64
C VAL A 103 22.08 -7.98 -0.62
N VAL A 104 21.11 -8.84 -0.30
CA VAL A 104 21.24 -10.30 -0.47
C VAL A 104 20.57 -10.69 -1.78
N THR A 105 21.34 -11.26 -2.71
CA THR A 105 20.90 -11.57 -4.09
C THR A 105 19.57 -12.31 -4.14
N ILE A 106 19.39 -13.34 -3.31
CA ILE A 106 18.15 -14.14 -3.32
C ILE A 106 16.94 -13.32 -2.86
N LYS A 107 17.10 -12.44 -1.86
CA LYS A 107 16.03 -11.55 -1.38
C LYS A 107 15.68 -10.51 -2.43
N PHE A 108 16.69 -9.93 -3.09
CA PHE A 108 16.48 -8.97 -4.17
C PHE A 108 15.72 -9.61 -5.34
N LEU A 109 16.15 -10.79 -5.80
CA LEU A 109 15.48 -11.52 -6.89
C LEU A 109 14.06 -11.92 -6.52
N PHE A 110 13.84 -12.35 -5.27
CA PHE A 110 12.50 -12.63 -4.77
C PHE A 110 11.61 -11.38 -4.82
N ARG A 111 12.09 -10.24 -4.29
CA ARG A 111 11.36 -8.97 -4.31
C ARG A 111 11.09 -8.48 -5.73
N ALA A 112 12.04 -8.62 -6.65
CA ALA A 112 11.83 -8.27 -8.05
C ALA A 112 10.74 -9.15 -8.68
N THR A 113 10.75 -10.45 -8.37
CA THR A 113 9.73 -11.40 -8.85
C THR A 113 8.34 -11.10 -8.25
N ALA A 114 8.27 -10.81 -6.95
CA ALA A 114 7.04 -10.35 -6.30
C ALA A 114 6.56 -9.02 -6.90
N GLY A 115 7.49 -8.12 -7.19
CA GLY A 115 7.31 -6.87 -7.91
C GLY A 115 6.55 -7.07 -9.23
N LEU A 116 7.02 -8.01 -10.04
CA LEU A 116 6.39 -8.41 -11.30
C LEU A 116 5.01 -9.03 -11.06
N TYR A 117 4.90 -9.97 -10.12
CA TYR A 117 3.66 -10.66 -9.78
C TYR A 117 2.54 -9.69 -9.40
N PHE A 118 2.79 -8.77 -8.47
CA PHE A 118 1.79 -7.78 -8.05
C PHE A 118 1.45 -6.79 -9.16
N THR A 119 2.40 -6.43 -10.02
CA THR A 119 2.10 -5.58 -11.19
C THR A 119 1.22 -6.31 -12.20
N ILE A 120 1.45 -7.61 -12.44
CA ILE A 120 0.59 -8.44 -13.28
C ILE A 120 -0.80 -8.55 -12.67
N LEU A 121 -0.92 -8.81 -11.36
CA LEU A 121 -2.21 -8.81 -10.67
C LEU A 121 -2.92 -7.46 -10.77
N TYR A 122 -2.21 -6.36 -10.59
CA TYR A 122 -2.74 -5.01 -10.72
C TYR A 122 -3.33 -4.78 -12.13
N VAL A 123 -2.57 -5.11 -13.18
CA VAL A 123 -3.02 -4.94 -14.56
C VAL A 123 -4.20 -5.86 -14.90
N ALA A 124 -4.18 -7.11 -14.42
CA ALA A 124 -5.20 -8.10 -14.76
C ALA A 124 -6.48 -7.98 -13.95
N ARG A 125 -6.40 -7.56 -12.68
CA ARG A 125 -7.50 -7.65 -11.70
C ARG A 125 -7.76 -6.35 -10.94
N GLY A 126 -6.89 -5.34 -11.07
CA GLY A 126 -7.04 -4.04 -10.45
C GLY A 126 -6.35 -3.88 -9.10
N PHE A 127 -6.37 -2.65 -8.61
CA PHE A 127 -5.65 -2.19 -7.43
C PHE A 127 -6.01 -2.93 -6.13
N GLY A 128 -7.30 -3.06 -5.83
CA GLY A 128 -7.74 -3.67 -4.57
C GLY A 128 -7.29 -5.13 -4.40
N ILE A 129 -7.24 -5.90 -5.49
CA ILE A 129 -6.76 -7.29 -5.46
C ILE A 129 -5.25 -7.35 -5.23
N ALA A 130 -4.47 -6.46 -5.87
CA ALA A 130 -3.03 -6.38 -5.63
C ALA A 130 -2.70 -6.00 -4.19
N VAL A 131 -3.37 -4.97 -3.64
CA VAL A 131 -3.24 -4.56 -2.22
C VAL A 131 -3.59 -5.71 -1.29
N GLY A 132 -4.74 -6.36 -1.51
CA GLY A 132 -5.18 -7.48 -0.68
C GLY A 132 -4.20 -8.64 -0.71
N ALA A 133 -3.67 -8.99 -1.89
CA ALA A 133 -2.68 -10.06 -2.02
C ALA A 133 -1.37 -9.74 -1.30
N HIS A 134 -0.88 -8.51 -1.43
CA HIS A 134 0.35 -8.07 -0.79
C HIS A 134 0.22 -8.04 0.73
N ALA A 135 -0.79 -7.33 1.26
CA ALA A 135 -1.05 -7.29 2.68
C ALA A 135 -1.26 -8.69 3.27
N ALA A 136 -2.01 -9.56 2.59
CA ALA A 136 -2.20 -10.94 3.04
C ALA A 136 -0.89 -11.75 3.07
N TYR A 137 -0.02 -11.58 2.07
CA TYR A 137 1.30 -12.20 2.07
C TYR A 137 2.14 -11.77 3.27
N ASP A 138 2.19 -10.46 3.54
CA ASP A 138 2.95 -9.90 4.67
C ASP A 138 2.43 -10.42 6.01
N ILE A 139 1.10 -10.52 6.16
CA ILE A 139 0.47 -11.09 7.35
C ILE A 139 0.83 -12.56 7.49
N LEU A 140 0.73 -13.36 6.42
CA LEU A 140 1.03 -14.79 6.46
C LEU A 140 2.48 -15.04 6.86
N VAL A 141 3.43 -14.32 6.26
CA VAL A 141 4.85 -14.47 6.57
C VAL A 141 5.19 -13.89 7.93
N GLY A 142 4.66 -12.71 8.25
CA GLY A 142 4.89 -12.02 9.51
C GLY A 142 4.36 -12.75 10.74
N VAL A 143 3.25 -13.48 10.61
CA VAL A 143 2.71 -14.35 11.68
C VAL A 143 3.41 -15.72 11.71
N ALA A 144 3.83 -16.26 10.57
CA ALA A 144 4.49 -17.58 10.52
C ALA A 144 5.94 -17.56 11.01
N VAL A 145 6.61 -16.41 10.97
CA VAL A 145 8.04 -16.25 11.31
C VAL A 145 8.24 -15.33 12.54
N GLY A 146 7.16 -14.75 13.06
CA GLY A 146 7.14 -13.83 14.21
C GLY A 146 6.97 -14.50 15.57
#